data_AF-A0A351GGH2-F1
#
_entry.id   AF-A0A351GGH2-F1
#
_cell.length_a   1.000
_cell.length_b   1.000
_cell.length_c   1.000
_cell.angle_alpha   90.00
_cell.angle_beta   90.00
_cell.angle_gamma   90.00
#
_symmetry.space_group_name_H-M   'P 1'
#
loop_
_entity.id
_entity.type
_entity.pdbx_description
1 polymer ?
#
loop_
_entity_poly.entity_id
_entity_poly.type
_entity_poly.pdbx_seq_one_letter_code
_entity_poly.pdbx_strand_id
1 'polypeptide(L)'
;MYFTTKNVDPCLILAMEEAGEFVRACSKVIRHGLDDKRKAHLIEEAGDVLATMYLLEAHNLFTHEEVIERAKEKLIVLQKREEDNS
;
A
#
# COMPACT_ATOMS: atom_id res chain seq x y z
N MET A 1 -5.32 20.35 8.06
CA MET A 1 -4.59 19.36 8.87
C MET A 1 -3.11 19.70 8.77
N TYR A 2 -2.47 20.07 9.88
CA TYR A 2 -1.05 20.42 9.87
C TYR A 2 -0.24 19.11 9.82
N PHE A 3 0.11 18.64 8.63
CA PHE A 3 1.10 17.57 8.47
C PHE A 3 2.46 18.16 8.86
N THR A 4 2.80 18.07 10.13
CA THR A 4 4.11 18.46 10.61
C THR A 4 4.92 17.19 10.79
N THR A 5 6.18 17.22 10.34
CA THR A 5 7.19 16.18 10.60
C THR A 5 7.46 15.92 12.09
N LYS A 6 6.71 16.57 13.01
CA LYS A 6 6.88 16.46 14.45
C LYS A 6 5.94 15.46 15.12
N ASN A 7 4.82 15.06 14.50
CA ASN A 7 3.88 14.13 15.11
C ASN A 7 3.52 12.99 14.14
N VAL A 8 3.68 11.76 14.60
CA VAL A 8 3.48 10.54 13.82
C VAL A 8 2.01 10.11 13.76
N ASP A 9 1.18 10.45 14.75
CA ASP A 9 -0.20 9.96 14.84
C ASP A 9 -1.05 10.38 13.62
N PRO A 10 -1.02 11.64 13.15
CA PRO A 10 -1.77 12.03 11.96
C PRO A 10 -1.29 11.34 10.68
N CYS A 11 0.00 10.98 10.62
CA CYS A 11 0.59 10.27 9.47
C CYS A 11 0.12 8.81 9.43
N LEU A 12 0.00 8.17 10.61
CA LEU A 12 -0.57 6.82 10.73
C LEU A 12 -2.06 6.80 10.38
N ILE A 13 -2.83 7.81 10.79
CA ILE A 13 -4.23 7.95 10.41
C ILE A 13 -4.37 8.08 8.89
N LEU A 14 -3.55 8.94 8.26
CA LEU A 14 -3.55 9.08 6.81
C LEU A 14 -3.22 7.74 6.11
N ALA A 15 -2.17 7.03 6.58
CA ALA A 15 -1.83 5.71 6.03
C ALA A 15 -2.99 4.71 6.12
N MET A 16 -3.78 4.77 7.21
CA MET A 16 -4.99 3.95 7.34
C MET A 16 -6.09 4.35 6.35
N GLU A 17 -6.29 5.65 6.13
CA GLU A 17 -7.28 6.18 5.19
C GLU A 17 -6.95 5.73 3.75
N GLU A 18 -5.72 5.96 3.29
CA GLU A 18 -5.29 5.60 1.93
C GLU A 18 -5.29 4.08 1.70
N ALA A 19 -4.88 3.29 2.69
CA ALA A 19 -5.00 1.84 2.62
C ALA A 19 -6.47 1.39 2.46
N GLY A 20 -7.40 2.07 3.12
CA GLY A 20 -8.83 1.84 2.97
C GLY A 20 -9.35 2.21 1.58
N GLU A 21 -8.80 3.24 0.93
CA GLU A 21 -9.13 3.61 -0.45
C GLU A 21 -8.58 2.64 -1.47
N PHE A 22 -7.34 2.19 -1.29
CA PHE A 22 -6.74 1.14 -2.10
C PHE A 22 -7.54 -0.17 -2.05
N VAL A 23 -8.01 -0.60 -0.86
CA VAL A 23 -8.91 -1.76 -0.72
C VAL A 23 -10.20 -1.56 -1.51
N ARG A 24 -10.80 -0.35 -1.45
CA ARG A 24 -12.01 -0.01 -2.20
C ARG A 24 -11.76 -0.03 -3.72
N ALA A 25 -10.62 0.47 -4.20
CA ALA A 25 -10.24 0.42 -5.61
C ALA A 25 -10.06 -1.02 -6.11
N CYS A 26 -9.35 -1.87 -5.37
CA CYS A 26 -9.24 -3.31 -5.65
C CYS A 26 -10.63 -3.96 -5.76
N SER A 27 -11.52 -3.68 -4.81
CA SER A 27 -12.88 -4.21 -4.79
C SER A 27 -13.70 -3.80 -6.02
N LYS A 28 -13.55 -2.56 -6.50
CA LYS A 28 -14.21 -2.08 -7.73
C LYS A 28 -13.70 -2.82 -8.97
N VAL A 29 -12.40 -3.10 -9.07
CA VAL A 29 -11.83 -3.86 -10.19
C VAL A 29 -12.37 -5.30 -10.19
N ILE A 30 -12.43 -5.96 -9.04
CA ILE A 30 -12.98 -7.32 -8.92
C ILE A 30 -14.45 -7.36 -9.36
N ARG A 31 -15.27 -6.40 -8.92
CA ARG A 31 -16.71 -6.41 -9.21
C ARG A 31 -17.07 -6.02 -10.64
N HIS A 32 -16.26 -5.19 -11.27
CA HIS A 32 -16.64 -4.52 -12.52
C HIS A 32 -15.64 -4.72 -13.67
N GLY A 33 -14.58 -5.50 -13.46
CA GLY A 33 -13.49 -5.65 -14.41
C GLY A 33 -12.52 -4.47 -14.40
N LEU A 34 -11.43 -4.62 -15.17
CA LEU A 34 -10.40 -3.61 -15.34
C LEU A 34 -10.65 -2.83 -16.64
N ASP A 35 -10.90 -1.53 -16.53
CA ASP A 35 -10.91 -0.57 -17.65
C ASP A 35 -9.99 0.61 -17.33
N ASP A 36 -9.77 1.51 -18.30
CA ASP A 36 -8.80 2.61 -18.15
C ASP A 36 -9.11 3.50 -16.93
N LYS A 37 -10.40 3.76 -16.67
CA LYS A 37 -10.83 4.55 -15.51
C LYS A 37 -10.48 3.84 -14.20
N ARG A 38 -10.79 2.55 -14.07
CA ARG A 38 -10.51 1.79 -12.84
C ARG A 38 -9.02 1.52 -12.67
N LYS A 39 -8.27 1.36 -13.77
CA LYS A 39 -6.82 1.25 -13.74
C LYS A 39 -6.18 2.54 -13.26
N ALA A 40 -6.61 3.69 -13.77
CA ALA A 40 -6.13 5.00 -13.32
C ALA A 40 -6.39 5.20 -11.82
N HIS A 41 -7.61 4.93 -11.37
CA HIS A 41 -7.97 5.03 -9.94
C HIS A 41 -7.18 4.02 -9.09
N LEU A 42 -6.96 2.80 -9.55
CA LEU A 42 -6.13 1.83 -8.81
C LEU A 42 -4.68 2.30 -8.66
N ILE A 43 -4.11 2.95 -9.69
CA ILE A 43 -2.76 3.51 -9.66
C ILE A 43 -2.69 4.70 -8.69
N GLU A 44 -3.70 5.57 -8.71
CA GLU A 44 -3.84 6.70 -7.78
C GLU A 44 -3.79 6.20 -6.33
N GLU A 45 -4.71 5.32 -5.94
CA GLU A 45 -4.77 4.83 -4.56
C GLU A 45 -3.52 4.03 -4.14
N ALA A 46 -2.92 3.27 -5.06
CA ALA A 46 -1.67 2.56 -4.77
C ALA A 46 -0.50 3.55 -4.58
N GLY A 47 -0.50 4.65 -5.33
CA GLY A 47 0.46 5.74 -5.21
C GLY A 47 0.32 6.48 -3.89
N ASP A 48 -0.91 6.75 -3.46
CA ASP A 48 -1.19 7.42 -2.19
C ASP A 48 -0.76 6.57 -0.99
N VAL A 49 -1.03 5.25 -1.02
CA VAL A 49 -0.47 4.32 -0.04
C VAL A 49 1.06 4.39 0.00
N LEU A 50 1.73 4.34 -1.16
CA LEU A 50 3.19 4.44 -1.23
C LEU A 50 3.70 5.77 -0.66
N ALA A 51 3.03 6.89 -0.94
CA ALA A 51 3.38 8.19 -0.39
C ALA A 51 3.32 8.20 1.14
N THR A 52 2.32 7.53 1.74
CA THR A 52 2.25 7.41 3.21
C THR A 52 3.37 6.54 3.78
N MET A 53 3.87 5.53 3.05
CA MET A 53 5.03 4.76 3.49
C MET A 53 6.29 5.63 3.59
N TYR A 54 6.53 6.52 2.61
CA TYR A 54 7.61 7.53 2.68
C TYR A 54 7.43 8.52 3.82
N LEU A 55 6.19 8.90 4.11
CA LEU A 55 5.90 9.75 5.26
C LEU A 55 6.23 9.05 6.58
N LEU A 56 5.88 7.78 6.75
CA LEU A 56 6.17 7.00 7.96
C LEU A 56 7.67 6.72 8.12
N GLU A 57 8.40 6.49 7.03
CA GLU A 57 9.86 6.40 7.05
C GLU A 57 10.52 7.71 7.53
N ALA A 58 10.00 8.87 7.11
CA ALA A 58 10.49 10.17 7.60
C ALA A 58 10.34 10.34 9.12
N HIS A 59 9.50 9.52 9.76
CA HIS A 59 9.35 9.43 11.22
C HIS A 59 10.17 8.30 11.87
N ASN A 60 11.06 7.63 11.14
CA ASN A 60 11.90 6.51 11.58
C ASN A 60 11.10 5.31 12.13
N LEU A 61 9.89 5.06 11.63
CA LEU A 61 9.12 3.86 12.02
C LEU A 61 9.66 2.57 11.37
N PHE A 62 10.21 2.71 10.17
CA PHE A 62 10.87 1.69 9.37
C PHE A 62 11.61 2.39 8.23
N THR A 63 12.48 1.67 7.50
CA THR A 63 12.98 2.12 6.19
C THR A 63 12.29 1.39 5.04
N HIS A 64 12.31 1.98 3.84
CA HIS A 64 11.79 1.29 2.65
C HIS A 64 12.54 -0.01 2.36
N GLU A 65 13.84 -0.05 2.62
CA GLU A 65 14.64 -1.27 2.43
C GLU A 65 14.16 -2.40 3.33
N GLU A 66 13.86 -2.11 4.61
CA GLU A 66 13.31 -3.10 5.56
C GLU A 66 11.97 -3.65 5.07
N VAL A 67 11.09 -2.77 4.58
CA VAL A 67 9.77 -3.15 4.04
C VAL A 67 9.91 -3.99 2.76
N ILE A 68 10.80 -3.58 1.84
CA ILE A 68 11.05 -4.28 0.59
C ILE A 68 11.61 -5.68 0.85
N GLU A 69 12.55 -5.83 1.78
CA GLU A 69 13.11 -7.13 2.11
C GLU A 69 12.02 -8.06 2.68
N ARG A 70 11.21 -7.53 3.59
CA ARG A 70 10.07 -8.28 4.14
C ARG A 70 9.05 -8.68 3.07
N ALA A 71 8.84 -7.84 2.06
CA ALA A 71 7.95 -8.11 0.93
C ALA A 71 8.49 -9.23 0.04
N LYS A 72 9.80 -9.26 -0.24
CA LYS A 72 10.44 -10.35 -1.00
C LYS A 72 10.23 -11.70 -0.33
N GLU A 73 10.47 -11.78 0.98
CA GLU A 73 10.23 -13.01 1.76
C GLU A 73 8.79 -13.49 1.63
N LYS A 74 7.84 -12.55 1.70
CA LYS A 74 6.41 -12.87 1.55
C LYS A 74 6.09 -13.40 0.15
N LEU A 75 6.64 -12.79 -0.90
CA LEU A 75 6.42 -13.22 -2.28
C LEU A 75 6.98 -14.62 -2.55
N ILE A 76 8.17 -14.93 -2.04
CA ILE A 76 8.76 -16.29 -2.13
C ILE A 76 7.83 -17.32 -1.50
N VAL A 77 7.24 -17.02 -0.33
CA VAL A 77 6.30 -17.92 0.34
C VAL A 77 5.01 -18.10 -0.46
N LEU A 78 4.51 -17.03 -1.10
CA LEU A 78 3.29 -17.11 -1.92
C LEU A 78 3.53 -17.92 -3.20
N GLN A 79 4.66 -17.70 -3.88
CA GLN A 79 5.02 -18.45 -5.09
C GLN A 79 5.11 -19.95 -4.81
N LYS A 80 5.80 -20.36 -3.73
CA LYS A 80 5.88 -21.78 -3.33
C LYS A 80 4.50 -22.41 -3.12
N ARG A 81 3.57 -21.66 -2.52
CA ARG A 81 2.19 -22.13 -2.32
C ARG A 81 1.42 -22.28 -3.63
N GLU A 82 1.67 -21.45 -4.64
CA GLU A 82 1.05 -21.62 -5.95
C GLU A 82 1.60 -22.85 -6.67
N GLU A 83 2.91 -23.09 -6.58
CA GLU A 83 3.58 -24.29 -7.11
C GLU A 83 3.06 -25.57 -6.44
N ASP A 84 2.89 -25.58 -5.11
CA ASP A 84 2.36 -26.74 -4.36
C ASP A 84 0.87 -27.03 -4.66
N ASN A 85 0.11 -26.04 -5.15
CA ASN A 85 -1.32 -26.15 -5.44
C ASN A 85 -1.63 -26.39 -6.94
N SER A 86 -0.60 -26.42 -7.81
CA SER A 86 -0.72 -26.63 -9.25
C SER A 86 -0.39 -28.07 -9.63
#